data_AF-A0A4P7W8B9-F1
#
_entry.id   AF-A0A4P7W8B9-F1
#
_cell.length_a   1.000
_cell.length_b   1.000
_cell.length_c   1.000
_cell.angle_alpha   90.00
_cell.angle_beta   90.00
_cell.angle_gamma   90.00
#
_symmetry.space_group_name_H-M   'P 1'
#
loop_
_entity.id
_entity.type
_entity.pdbx_description
1 polymer ?
#
loop_
_entity_poly.entity_id
_entity_poly.type
_entity_poly.pdbx_seq_one_letter_code
_entity_poly.pdbx_strand_id
1 'polypeptide(L)'
;MVQVYRDGADRKVEIFDGEMLLKLNFQPDLAHAEDKPSKVTGTLFEGGKNQALKAQLLDEMQGQGDTEKEALLNLVEKLLAAAKEEKISKALENIKIKIISEGIGFADARYIPPSMRS
;
A
#
# COMPACT_ATOMS: atom_id res chain seq x y z
N MET A 1 7.86 -1.67 8.62
CA MET A 1 6.82 -2.59 9.09
C MET A 1 5.75 -2.63 8.02
N VAL A 2 5.28 -3.82 7.64
CA VAL A 2 4.15 -3.99 6.72
C VAL A 2 3.01 -4.59 7.52
N GLN A 3 1.85 -3.94 7.49
CA GLN A 3 0.64 -4.45 8.13
C GLN A 3 -0.42 -4.64 7.06
N VAL A 4 -1.00 -5.84 7.00
CA VAL A 4 -2.05 -6.21 6.04
C VAL A 4 -3.33 -6.53 6.80
N TYR A 5 -4.38 -5.81 6.46
CA TYR A 5 -5.71 -5.93 7.03
C TYR A 5 -6.68 -6.40 5.96
N ARG A 6 -7.68 -7.20 6.34
CA ARG A 6 -8.88 -7.45 5.55
C ARG A 6 -10.08 -6.82 6.24
N ASP A 7 -10.95 -6.24 5.42
CA ASP A 7 -12.23 -5.66 5.82
C ASP A 7 -13.29 -6.10 4.79
N GLY A 8 -13.92 -7.24 5.06
CA GLY A 8 -14.74 -7.93 4.06
C GLY A 8 -13.89 -8.45 2.89
N ALA A 9 -14.22 -8.00 1.68
CA ALA A 9 -13.45 -8.30 0.47
C ALA A 9 -12.24 -7.39 0.29
N ASP A 10 -12.29 -6.18 0.82
CA ASP A 10 -11.24 -5.19 0.65
C ASP A 10 -10.02 -5.54 1.52
N ARG A 11 -8.85 -5.14 1.05
CA ARG A 11 -7.61 -5.24 1.83
C ARG A 11 -6.99 -3.89 2.03
N LYS A 12 -6.59 -3.61 3.26
CA LYS A 12 -5.85 -2.40 3.59
C LYS A 12 -4.41 -2.80 3.89
N VAL A 13 -3.44 -2.13 3.28
CA VAL A 13 -2.02 -2.37 3.54
C VAL A 13 -1.40 -1.07 4.01
N GLU A 14 -0.65 -1.14 5.09
CA GLU A 14 0.11 -0.03 5.63
C GLU A 14 1.59 -0.39 5.60
N ILE A 15 2.38 0.38 4.85
CA ILE A 15 3.81 0.17 4.69
C ILE A 15 4.55 1.34 5.35
N PHE A 16 5.18 1.05 6.47
CA PHE A 16 6.01 2.00 7.20
C PHE A 16 7.48 1.79 6.88
N ASP A 17 8.14 2.84 6.38
CA ASP A 17 9.58 2.83 6.10
C ASP A 17 10.43 3.33 7.29
N GLY A 18 9.81 3.99 8.27
CA GLY A 18 10.47 4.57 9.44
C GLY A 18 10.13 6.05 9.65
N GLU A 19 9.89 6.78 8.56
CA GLU A 19 9.52 8.19 8.59
C GLU A 19 8.19 8.45 7.87
N MET A 20 7.84 7.60 6.91
CA MET A 20 6.64 7.71 6.09
C MET A 20 5.81 6.43 6.15
N LEU A 21 4.49 6.65 6.05
CA LEU A 21 3.50 5.60 6.01
C LEU A 21 2.75 5.68 4.69
N LEU A 22 2.87 4.65 3.87
CA LEU A 22 2.01 4.48 2.71
C LEU A 22 0.79 3.66 3.13
N LYS A 23 -0.39 4.28 3.05
CA LYS A 23 -1.67 3.60 3.24
C LYS A 23 -2.23 3.21 1.89
N LEU A 24 -2.67 1.97 1.79
CA LEU A 24 -3.15 1.36 0.57
C LEU A 24 -4.50 0.71 0.85
N ASN A 25 -5.44 0.88 -0.06
CA ASN A 25 -6.70 0.15 -0.08
C ASN A 25 -6.81 -0.60 -1.41
N PHE A 26 -6.95 -1.91 -1.33
CA PHE A 26 -7.11 -2.82 -2.45
C PHE A 26 -8.58 -3.19 -2.51
N GLN A 27 -9.21 -2.86 -3.62
CA GLN A 27 -10.56 -3.29 -3.94
C GLN A 27 -10.46 -4.40 -4.97
N PRO A 28 -10.70 -5.67 -4.59
CA PRO A 28 -10.81 -6.74 -5.56
C PRO A 28 -12.08 -6.54 -6.39
N ASP A 29 -12.00 -6.78 -7.70
CA ASP A 29 -13.18 -6.83 -8.56
C ASP A 29 -13.95 -8.13 -8.30
N LEU A 30 -14.83 -8.11 -7.30
CA LEU A 30 -15.66 -9.26 -6.89
C LEU A 30 -16.67 -9.68 -7.95
N ALA A 31 -16.88 -8.89 -9.01
CA ALA A 31 -17.88 -9.21 -10.02
C ALA A 31 -17.46 -10.40 -10.89
N HIS A 32 -16.17 -10.72 -10.99
CA HIS A 32 -15.68 -11.90 -11.73
C HIS A 32 -14.67 -12.63 -10.84
N ALA A 33 -14.97 -13.89 -10.52
CA ALA A 33 -14.13 -14.77 -9.70
C ALA A 33 -12.81 -15.19 -10.39
N GLU A 34 -12.39 -14.50 -11.45
CA GLU A 34 -11.21 -14.80 -12.25
C GLU A 34 -10.51 -13.48 -12.58
N ASP A 35 -9.25 -13.37 -12.16
CA ASP A 35 -8.23 -12.39 -12.58
C ASP A 35 -8.74 -11.12 -13.29
N LYS A 36 -9.14 -10.11 -12.51
CA LYS A 36 -9.53 -8.79 -13.01
C LYS A 36 -8.74 -7.68 -12.33
N PRO A 37 -8.59 -6.51 -13.00
CA PRO A 37 -7.61 -5.53 -12.62
C PRO A 37 -7.85 -5.05 -11.20
N SER A 38 -6.92 -5.38 -10.32
CA SER A 38 -6.98 -4.97 -8.93
C SER A 38 -6.86 -3.46 -8.89
N LYS A 39 -7.83 -2.78 -8.26
CA LYS A 39 -7.75 -1.34 -8.05
C LYS A 39 -7.11 -1.11 -6.70
N VAL A 40 -6.02 -0.36 -6.69
CA VAL A 40 -5.34 0.03 -5.47
C VAL A 40 -5.41 1.54 -5.38
N THR A 41 -6.01 2.05 -4.32
CA THR A 41 -5.85 3.46 -3.95
C THR A 41 -4.80 3.58 -2.86
N GLY A 42 -4.05 4.67 -2.89
CA GLY A 42 -2.91 4.82 -2.00
C GLY A 42 -2.56 6.27 -1.75
N THR A 43 -2.24 6.56 -0.49
CA THR A 43 -1.91 7.91 -0.02
C THR A 43 -0.69 7.83 0.88
N LEU A 44 0.26 8.75 0.68
CA LEU A 44 1.48 8.82 1.47
C LEU A 44 1.35 9.86 2.58
N PHE A 45 1.77 9.48 3.79
CA PHE A 45 1.75 10.36 4.96
C PHE A 45 3.11 10.37 5.67
N GLU A 46 3.37 11.45 6.42
CA GLU A 46 4.43 11.45 7.42
C GLU A 46 3.98 10.65 8.66
N GLY A 47 4.78 9.65 9.04
CA GLY A 47 4.52 8.80 10.21
C GLY A 47 5.38 9.20 11.41
N GLY A 48 4.75 9.27 12.60
CA GLY A 48 5.45 9.50 13.86
C GLY A 48 5.92 8.22 14.57
N LYS A 49 6.65 8.39 15.69
CA LYS A 49 7.15 7.29 16.56
C LYS A 49 6.08 6.28 17.01
N ASN A 50 4.80 6.67 17.00
CA ASN A 50 3.66 5.83 17.38
C ASN A 50 2.71 5.54 16.19
N GLN A 51 3.19 5.60 14.94
CA GLN A 51 2.36 5.42 13.72
C GLN A 51 1.21 6.43 13.56
N ALA A 52 1.15 7.47 14.39
CA ALA A 52 0.19 8.55 14.23
C ALA A 52 0.46 9.28 12.91
N LEU A 53 -0.57 9.34 12.06
CA LEU A 53 -0.58 10.12 10.83
C LEU A 53 -0.50 11.61 11.17
N LYS A 54 0.52 12.31 10.67
CA LYS A 54 0.68 13.75 10.92
C LYS A 54 0.17 14.60 9.76
N ALA A 55 0.73 14.39 8.57
CA ALA A 55 0.46 15.18 7.39
C ALA A 55 0.40 14.29 6.15
N GLN A 56 -0.55 14.58 5.27
CA GLN A 56 -0.61 13.98 3.94
C GLN A 56 0.46 14.63 3.06
N LEU A 57 1.28 13.81 2.40
CA LEU A 57 2.41 14.25 1.58
C LEU A 57 2.10 14.16 0.08
N LEU A 58 1.29 13.18 -0.30
CA LEU A 58 0.82 13.00 -1.67
C LEU A 58 -0.69 12.76 -1.66
N ASP A 59 -1.36 13.28 -2.68
CA ASP A 59 -2.77 13.01 -2.91
C ASP A 59 -3.05 11.52 -3.11
N GLU A 60 -4.30 11.13 -2.86
CA GLU A 60 -4.73 9.76 -3.16
C GLU A 60 -4.55 9.49 -4.66
N MET A 61 -3.81 8.43 -4.95
CA MET A 61 -3.60 7.97 -6.33
C MET A 61 -4.22 6.60 -6.52
N GLN A 62 -4.56 6.28 -7.77
CA GLN A 62 -5.05 4.97 -8.16
C GLN A 62 -4.04 4.24 -9.04
N GLY A 63 -3.66 3.05 -8.62
CA GLY A 63 -2.98 2.04 -9.43
C GLY A 63 -3.97 1.04 -10.00
N GLN A 64 -3.63 0.54 -11.18
CA GLN A 64 -4.38 -0.49 -11.90
C GLN A 64 -3.38 -1.45 -12.52
N GLY A 65 -3.74 -2.73 -12.61
CA GLY A 65 -2.94 -3.79 -13.20
C GLY A 65 -3.68 -5.12 -13.08
N ASP A 66 -3.27 -6.12 -13.85
CA ASP A 66 -3.94 -7.42 -13.90
C ASP A 66 -3.90 -8.13 -12.53
N THR A 67 -2.82 -7.91 -11.76
CA THR A 67 -2.68 -8.38 -10.38
C THR A 67 -2.63 -7.24 -9.34
N GLU A 68 -2.96 -7.53 -8.07
CA GLU A 68 -2.77 -6.59 -6.94
C GLU A 68 -1.34 -6.06 -6.87
N LYS A 69 -0.36 -6.91 -7.16
CA LYS A 69 1.05 -6.55 -7.16
C LYS A 69 1.37 -5.54 -8.26
N GLU A 70 0.87 -5.77 -9.48
CA GLU A 70 1.06 -4.82 -10.57
C GLU A 70 0.36 -3.50 -10.31
N ALA A 71 -0.88 -3.54 -9.82
CA ALA A 71 -1.62 -2.35 -9.46
C ALA A 71 -0.90 -1.55 -8.36
N LEU A 72 -0.32 -2.24 -7.37
CA LEU A 72 0.45 -1.63 -6.31
C LEU A 72 1.76 -1.01 -6.82
N LEU A 73 2.51 -1.73 -7.67
CA LEU A 73 3.74 -1.20 -8.27
C LEU A 73 3.44 0.03 -9.13
N ASN A 74 2.39 -0.02 -9.95
CA ASN A 74 1.93 1.10 -10.76
C ASN A 74 1.57 2.32 -9.90
N LEU A 75 0.84 2.12 -8.79
CA LEU A 75 0.54 3.18 -7.84
C LEU A 75 1.81 3.82 -7.26
N VAL A 76 2.76 3.00 -6.81
CA VAL A 76 4.02 3.51 -6.23
C VAL A 76 4.84 4.27 -7.27
N GLU A 77 4.83 3.83 -8.53
CA GLU A 77 5.49 4.56 -9.62
C GLU A 77 4.82 5.91 -9.92
N LYS A 78 3.49 5.98 -9.86
CA LYS A 78 2.77 7.26 -9.97
C LYS A 78 3.10 8.20 -8.81
N LEU A 79 3.14 7.69 -7.58
CA LEU A 79 3.53 8.47 -6.41
C LEU A 79 4.99 8.95 -6.51
N LEU A 80 5.90 8.11 -7.02
CA LEU A 80 7.29 8.47 -7.28
C LEU A 80 7.40 9.58 -8.33
N ALA A 81 6.61 9.49 -9.41
CA ALA A 81 6.58 10.54 -10.44
C ALA A 81 6.00 11.87 -9.92
N ALA A 82 5.10 11.81 -8.94
CA ALA A 82 4.52 12.98 -8.29
C ALA A 82 5.38 13.54 -7.14
N ALA A 83 6.32 12.75 -6.63
CA ALA A 83 7.23 13.15 -5.56
C ALA A 83 8.16 14.26 -6.05
N LYS A 84 8.06 15.43 -5.42
CA LYS A 84 8.94 16.58 -5.71
C LYS A 84 10.14 16.66 -4.78
N GLU A 85 10.07 15.99 -3.63
CA GLU A 85 11.09 16.04 -2.59
C GLU A 85 11.90 14.75 -2.55
N GLU A 86 13.24 14.86 -2.48
CA GLU A 86 14.15 13.71 -2.45
C GLU A 86 13.83 12.74 -1.31
N LYS A 87 13.45 13.27 -0.13
CA LYS A 87 13.04 12.47 1.02
C LYS A 87 11.86 11.56 0.70
N ILE A 88 10.85 12.10 0.01
CA ILE A 88 9.63 11.37 -0.39
C ILE A 88 9.99 10.30 -1.42
N SER A 89 10.78 10.67 -2.44
CA SER A 89 11.20 9.73 -3.48
C SER A 89 11.95 8.54 -2.88
N LYS A 90 12.91 8.80 -1.99
CA LYS A 90 13.68 7.74 -1.31
C LYS A 90 12.80 6.83 -0.45
N ALA A 91 11.83 7.39 0.27
CA ALA A 91 10.89 6.60 1.07
C ALA A 91 10.02 5.70 0.17
N LEU A 92 9.51 6.23 -0.94
CA LEU A 92 8.73 5.46 -1.91
C LEU A 92 9.56 4.38 -2.62
N GLU A 93 10.84 4.63 -2.93
CA GLU A 93 11.76 3.61 -3.44
C GLU A 93 11.98 2.48 -2.42
N ASN A 94 12.18 2.82 -1.14
CA ASN A 94 12.27 1.83 -0.07
C ASN A 94 10.99 1.01 0.04
N ILE A 95 9.83 1.65 -0.09
CA ILE A 95 8.53 0.97 -0.09
C ILE A 95 8.41 0.04 -1.30
N LYS A 96 8.80 0.48 -2.51
CA LYS A 96 8.83 -0.37 -3.73
C LYS A 96 9.69 -1.61 -3.51
N ILE A 97 10.88 -1.46 -2.93
CA ILE A 97 11.77 -2.58 -2.61
C ILE A 97 11.13 -3.52 -1.60
N LYS A 98 10.49 -3.01 -0.54
CA LYS A 98 9.78 -3.84 0.44
C LYS A 98 8.63 -4.62 -0.19
N ILE A 99 7.85 -4.00 -1.06
CA ILE A 99 6.76 -4.66 -1.80
C ILE A 99 7.30 -5.85 -2.60
N ILE A 100 8.41 -5.66 -3.31
CA ILE A 100 9.04 -6.71 -4.12
C ILE A 100 9.65 -7.80 -3.23
N SER A 101 10.43 -7.40 -2.22
CA SER A 101 11.18 -8.30 -1.34
C SER A 101 10.27 -9.12 -0.44
N GLU A 102 9.22 -8.52 0.12
CA GLU A 102 8.24 -9.25 0.92
C GLU A 102 7.24 -9.97 0.00
N GLY A 103 7.13 -9.60 -1.27
CA GLY A 103 6.20 -10.20 -2.23
C GLY A 103 4.75 -9.86 -1.92
N ILE A 104 4.47 -8.61 -1.55
CA ILE A 104 3.13 -8.17 -1.16
C ILE A 104 2.16 -8.35 -2.34
N GLY A 105 1.19 -9.24 -2.15
CA GLY A 105 0.12 -9.69 -3.06
C GLY A 105 -0.69 -10.81 -2.38
N PHE A 106 -1.83 -11.25 -2.94
CA PHE A 106 -2.72 -12.31 -2.40
C PHE A 106 -1.98 -13.54 -1.84
N ALA A 107 -1.63 -13.47 -0.57
CA ALA A 107 -1.23 -14.61 0.25
C ALA A 107 -2.07 -14.55 1.53
N ASP A 108 -3.03 -15.46 1.67
CA ASP A 108 -3.90 -15.58 2.86
C ASP A 108 -3.12 -15.61 4.18
N ALA A 109 -1.87 -16.08 4.14
CA ALA A 109 -0.98 -16.20 5.29
C ALA A 109 -0.55 -14.87 5.95
N ARG A 110 -0.79 -13.72 5.34
CA ARG A 110 -0.31 -12.41 5.86
C ARG A 110 -1.37 -11.59 6.58
N TYR A 111 -2.59 -12.10 6.65
CA TYR A 111 -3.68 -11.42 7.33
C TYR A 111 -3.43 -11.39 8.84
N ILE A 112 -3.46 -10.18 9.42
CA ILE A 112 -3.50 -10.02 10.89
C ILE A 112 -4.98 -9.84 11.29
N PRO A 113 -5.59 -10.82 11.97
CA PRO A 113 -6.97 -10.69 12.42
C PRO A 113 -7.15 -9.55 13.44
N PRO A 114 -8.34 -8.91 13.50
CA PRO A 114 -8.64 -7.85 14.46
C PRO A 114 -8.35 -8.21 15.91
N SER A 115 -8.43 -9.50 16.26
CA SER A 115 -8.15 -10.03 17.59
C SER A 115 -6.66 -10.02 17.98
N MET A 116 -5.74 -9.87 17.02
CA MET A 116 -4.29 -9.77 17.27
C MET A 116 -3.80 -8.31 17.33
N ARG A 117 -4.73 -7.34 17.41
CA ARG A 117 -4.45 -5.93 17.73
C ARG A 117 -4.21 -5.79 19.23
N SER A 118 -3.14 -6.37 19.77
CA SER A 118 -2.68 -6.12 21.15
C SER A 118 -1.45 -5.24 21.17
#